data_AF-A0A5B1CBG7-F1
#
_entry.id   AF-A0A5B1CBG7-F1
#
_cell.length_a   1.000
_cell.length_b   1.000
_cell.length_c   1.000
_cell.angle_alpha   90.00
_cell.angle_beta   90.00
_cell.angle_gamma   90.00
#
_symmetry.space_group_name_H-M   'P 1'
#
loop_
_entity.id
_entity.type
_entity.pdbx_description
1 polymer ?
#
loop_
_entity_poly.entity_id
_entity_poly.type
_entity_poly.pdbx_seq_one_letter_code
_entity_poly.pdbx_strand_id
1 'polypeptide(L)'
;MPISGLVVTFRSSVMEHSDTIKAIGDIPEIELGDAAGSKLAIMIDSATKRRDQQIWNTLQQLPGVTDLAVAMVAFDGELPIGSNPDDEKTNGKNDRTRDQS
;
A
#
# COMPACT_ATOMS: atom_id res chain seq x y z
N MET A 1 10.93 13.18 7.58
CA MET A 1 9.64 12.93 8.25
C MET A 1 9.08 11.68 7.60
N PRO A 2 8.91 10.56 8.33
CA PRO A 2 8.33 9.36 7.75
C PRO A 2 6.84 9.59 7.49
N ILE A 3 6.41 9.40 6.25
CA ILE A 3 4.99 9.37 5.90
C ILE A 3 4.57 7.90 5.90
N SER A 4 3.55 7.58 6.69
CA SER A 4 3.05 6.22 6.86
C SER A 4 1.65 6.10 6.24
N GLY A 5 1.51 5.24 5.23
CA GLY A 5 0.21 4.92 4.62
C GLY A 5 -0.53 3.84 5.42
N LEU A 6 -1.77 4.12 5.83
CA LEU A 6 -2.62 3.17 6.55
C LEU A 6 -3.96 2.98 5.85
N VAL A 7 -4.49 1.77 5.96
CA VAL A 7 -5.85 1.43 5.53
C VAL A 7 -6.64 1.03 6.77
N VAL A 8 -7.66 1.82 7.09
CA VAL A 8 -8.60 1.55 8.17
C VAL A 8 -9.77 0.78 7.60
N THR A 9 -10.03 -0.42 8.11
CA THR A 9 -11.19 -1.22 7.72
C THR A 9 -12.26 -1.12 8.79
N PHE A 10 -13.46 -0.73 8.36
CA PHE A 10 -14.65 -0.62 9.18
C PHE A 10 -15.51 -1.87 9.11
N ARG A 11 -16.38 -2.03 10.11
CA ARG A 11 -17.31 -3.16 10.20
C ARG A 11 -18.37 -3.12 9.09
N SER A 12 -18.80 -1.91 8.73
CA SER A 12 -19.79 -1.62 7.68
C SER A 12 -19.25 -0.60 6.69
N SER A 13 -20.09 -0.06 5.81
CA SER A 13 -19.64 0.99 4.89
C SER A 13 -19.05 2.17 5.66
N VAL A 14 -17.95 2.74 5.15
CA VAL A 14 -17.32 3.94 5.71
C VAL A 14 -18.36 5.05 5.92
N MET A 15 -19.31 5.21 5.00
CA MET A 15 -20.39 6.19 5.11
C MET A 15 -21.28 6.03 6.36
N GLU A 16 -21.40 4.83 6.92
CA GLU A 16 -22.15 4.56 8.15
C GLU A 16 -21.39 4.97 9.43
N HIS A 17 -20.09 5.24 9.30
CA HIS A 17 -19.19 5.59 10.40
C HIS A 17 -18.70 7.04 10.34
N SER A 18 -19.55 7.95 9.87
CA SER A 18 -19.19 9.36 9.65
C SER A 18 -18.63 10.08 10.88
N ASP A 19 -19.11 9.77 12.09
CA ASP A 19 -18.57 10.33 13.34
C ASP A 19 -17.12 9.87 13.61
N THR A 20 -16.84 8.60 13.32
CA THR A 20 -15.48 8.06 13.44
C THR A 20 -14.55 8.69 12.41
N ILE A 21 -15.01 8.86 11.16
CA ILE A 21 -14.22 9.53 10.11
C ILE A 21 -13.89 10.97 10.51
N LYS A 22 -14.86 11.71 11.05
CA LYS A 22 -14.63 13.07 11.55
C LYS A 22 -13.58 13.07 12.67
N ALA A 23 -13.70 12.18 13.64
CA ALA A 23 -12.73 12.06 14.72
C ALA A 23 -11.31 11.73 14.22
N ILE A 24 -11.19 10.95 13.13
CA ILE A 24 -9.90 10.68 12.47
C ILE A 24 -9.37 11.96 11.80
N GLY A 25 -10.23 12.69 11.07
CA GLY A 25 -9.86 13.93 10.39
C GLY A 25 -9.57 15.11 11.32
N ASP A 26 -10.02 15.04 12.58
CA ASP A 26 -9.68 16.03 13.62
C ASP A 26 -8.24 15.88 14.13
N ILE A 27 -7.54 14.79 13.77
CA ILE A 27 -6.13 14.59 14.12
C ILE A 27 -5.26 15.32 13.08
N PRO A 28 -4.49 16.35 13.48
CA PRO A 28 -3.77 17.19 12.53
C PRO A 28 -2.65 16.46 11.77
N GLU A 29 -2.14 15.37 12.33
CA GLU A 29 -1.15 14.51 11.68
C GLU A 29 -1.75 13.55 10.65
N ILE A 30 -3.08 13.50 10.50
CA ILE A 30 -3.76 12.56 9.60
C ILE A 30 -4.38 13.30 8.42
N GLU A 31 -4.11 12.78 7.23
CA GLU A 31 -4.78 13.15 6.00
C GLU A 31 -5.73 12.02 5.58
N LEU A 32 -7.02 12.35 5.43
CA LEU A 32 -8.04 11.41 4.95
C LEU A 32 -7.90 11.26 3.43
N GLY A 33 -7.72 10.03 2.98
CA GLY A 33 -7.68 9.66 1.57
C GLY A 33 -9.01 9.15 1.06
N ASP A 34 -8.94 8.30 0.03
CA ASP A 34 -10.11 7.73 -0.62
C ASP A 34 -10.80 6.67 0.25
N ALA A 35 -12.12 6.59 0.13
CA ALA A 35 -12.97 5.65 0.85
C ALA A 35 -13.63 4.69 -0.13
N ALA A 36 -13.33 3.39 0.00
CA ALA A 36 -13.85 2.35 -0.86
C ALA A 36 -14.64 1.32 -0.03
N GLY A 37 -15.97 1.41 -0.08
CA GLY A 37 -16.86 0.46 0.60
C GLY A 37 -16.73 0.58 2.13
N SER A 38 -16.04 -0.38 2.76
CA SER A 38 -15.73 -0.42 4.19
C SER A 38 -14.27 -0.05 4.53
N LYS A 39 -13.47 0.34 3.54
CA LYS A 39 -12.06 0.69 3.72
C LYS A 39 -11.85 2.18 3.52
N LEU A 40 -11.06 2.79 4.40
CA LEU A 40 -10.65 4.19 4.32
C LEU A 40 -9.13 4.25 4.28
N ALA A 41 -8.59 4.83 3.22
CA ALA A 41 -7.17 5.15 3.16
C ALA A 41 -6.89 6.41 4.00
N ILE A 42 -5.82 6.38 4.78
CA ILE A 42 -5.33 7.54 5.52
C ILE A 42 -3.81 7.62 5.36
N MET A 43 -3.28 8.84 5.40
CA MET A 43 -1.85 9.07 5.55
C MET A 43 -1.57 9.71 6.89
N ILE A 44 -0.52 9.24 7.56
CA ILE A 44 -0.05 9.79 8.82
C ILE A 44 1.29 10.47 8.54
N ASP A 45 1.32 11.79 8.70
CA ASP A 45 2.54 12.59 8.70
C ASP A 45 2.91 12.93 10.14
N SER A 46 3.88 12.20 10.69
CA SER A 46 4.37 12.49 12.03
C SER A 46 5.87 12.68 12.08
N ALA A 47 6.31 13.51 13.03
CA ALA A 47 7.73 13.78 13.24
C ALA A 47 8.50 12.57 13.77
N THR A 48 7.83 11.59 14.43
CA THR A 48 8.51 10.48 15.11
C THR A 48 7.70 9.18 15.08
N LYS A 49 8.38 8.05 14.97
CA LYS A 49 7.76 6.70 15.03
C LYS A 49 6.92 6.45 16.30
N ARG A 50 7.27 7.10 17.41
CA ARG A 50 6.49 6.98 18.67
C ARG A 50 5.13 7.63 18.52
N ARG A 51 5.04 8.76 17.81
CA ARG A 51 3.78 9.46 17.55
C ARG A 51 2.90 8.65 16.60
N ASP A 52 3.47 8.05 15.55
CA ASP A 52 2.79 7.09 14.68
C ASP A 52 2.13 5.96 15.47
N GLN A 53 2.87 5.34 16.40
CA GLN A 53 2.32 4.26 17.23
C GLN A 53 1.18 4.74 18.14
N GLN A 54 1.25 5.96 18.67
CA GLN A 54 0.17 6.52 19.47
C GLN A 54 -1.08 6.72 18.62
N ILE A 55 -0.93 7.30 17.43
CA ILE A 55 -2.02 7.50 16.49
C ILE A 55 -2.64 6.16 16.12
N TRP A 56 -1.83 5.16 15.80
CA TRP A 56 -2.30 3.81 15.49
C TRP A 56 -3.13 3.21 16.63
N ASN A 57 -2.60 3.25 17.86
CA ASN A 57 -3.32 2.75 19.03
C ASN A 57 -4.65 3.49 19.23
N THR A 58 -4.68 4.81 19.00
CA THR A 58 -5.91 5.60 19.06
C THR A 58 -6.92 5.15 18.01
N LEU A 59 -6.50 5.00 16.75
CA LEU A 59 -7.36 4.58 15.65
C LEU A 59 -7.96 3.18 15.86
N GLN A 60 -7.18 2.26 16.44
CA GLN A 60 -7.66 0.91 16.75
C GLN A 60 -8.73 0.88 17.85
N GLN A 61 -8.77 1.88 18.73
CA GLN A 61 -9.77 2.00 19.79
C GLN A 61 -11.05 2.69 19.32
N LEU A 62 -11.10 3.20 18.09
CA LEU A 62 -12.27 3.93 17.59
C LEU A 62 -13.43 2.98 17.27
N PRO A 63 -14.67 3.38 17.59
CA PRO A 63 -15.85 2.57 17.31
C PRO A 63 -16.06 2.36 15.81
N GLY A 64 -16.33 1.13 15.43
CA GLY A 64 -16.55 0.73 14.04
C GLY A 64 -15.29 0.28 13.30
N VAL A 65 -14.10 0.57 13.83
CA VAL A 65 -12.84 0.06 13.26
C VAL A 65 -12.68 -1.41 13.62
N THR A 66 -12.41 -2.23 12.61
CA THR A 66 -12.30 -3.70 12.75
C THR A 66 -10.88 -4.17 12.47
N ASP A 67 -10.17 -3.48 11.56
CA ASP A 67 -8.79 -3.80 11.22
C ASP A 67 -8.01 -2.55 10.78
N LEU A 68 -6.70 -2.53 11.02
CA LEU A 68 -5.78 -1.51 10.52
C LEU A 68 -4.61 -2.19 9.84
N ALA A 69 -4.47 -1.95 8.54
CA ALA A 69 -3.39 -2.50 7.73
C ALA A 69 -2.44 -1.38 7.30
N VAL A 70 -1.13 -1.60 7.45
CA VAL A 70 -0.13 -0.70 6.87
C VAL A 70 -0.04 -0.97 5.39
N ALA A 71 -0.37 0.02 4.58
CA ALA A 71 0.06 0.03 3.21
C ALA A 71 1.53 0.48 3.24
N MET A 72 2.48 -0.47 3.15
CA MET A 72 3.89 -0.11 3.00
C MET A 72 4.04 0.79 1.76
N VAL A 73 4.24 2.09 1.98
CA VAL A 73 4.66 2.99 0.92
C VAL A 73 6.16 2.75 0.78
N ALA A 74 6.54 1.98 -0.24
CA ALA A 74 7.92 1.93 -0.69
C ALA A 74 8.31 3.38 -1.03
N PHE A 75 9.24 3.94 -0.25
CA PHE A 75 9.95 5.14 -0.68
C PHE A 75 10.55 4.83 -2.05
N ASP A 76 10.22 5.64 -3.04
CA ASP A 76 10.75 5.51 -4.38
C ASP A 76 12.28 5.59 -4.31
N GLY A 77 12.89 4.43 -4.39
CA GLY A 77 14.33 4.21 -4.38
C GLY A 77 14.57 3.14 -5.42
N GLU A 78 14.56 3.59 -6.68
CA GLU A 78 14.94 2.87 -7.90
C GLU A 78 14.71 1.35 -7.86
N LEU A 79 13.62 0.89 -8.44
CA LEU A 79 13.60 -0.47 -8.97
C LEU A 79 14.43 -0.49 -10.27
N PRO A 80 15.61 -1.14 -10.33
CA PRO A 80 16.17 -1.49 -11.63
C PRO A 80 15.26 -2.58 -12.22
N ILE A 81 14.39 -2.17 -13.13
CA ILE A 81 13.75 -3.06 -14.10
C ILE A 81 14.84 -3.58 -15.04
N GLY A 82 15.53 -4.63 -14.58
CA GLY A 82 16.46 -5.43 -15.38
C GLY A 82 15.74 -6.63 -15.98
N SER A 83 15.21 -6.43 -17.18
CA SER A 83 15.00 -7.35 -18.31
C SER A 83 14.86 -8.87 -18.04
N ASN A 84 13.69 -9.44 -18.39
CA ASN A 84 13.52 -10.88 -18.62
C ASN A 84 14.40 -11.37 -19.79
N PRO A 85 15.04 -12.55 -19.71
CA PRO A 85 15.80 -13.15 -20.80
C PRO A 85 14.97 -14.02 -21.77
N ASP A 86 13.63 -14.00 -21.73
CA ASP A 86 12.78 -14.98 -22.43
C ASP A 86 12.22 -14.52 -23.79
N ASP A 87 12.95 -13.68 -24.52
CA ASP A 87 12.62 -13.33 -25.91
C ASP A 87 13.77 -13.72 -26.87
N GLU A 88 14.06 -15.01 -27.00
CA GLU A 88 14.56 -15.53 -28.29
C GLU A 88 13.71 -16.71 -28.74
N LYS A 89 12.81 -16.38 -29.67
CA LYS A 89 11.91 -17.29 -30.36
C LYS A 89 12.67 -18.42 -31.05
N THR A 90 12.18 -19.62 -30.81
CA THR A 90 12.19 -20.72 -31.77
C THR A 90 11.75 -20.25 -33.16
N ASN A 91 12.52 -20.58 -34.20
CA ASN A 91 12.06 -21.23 -35.44
C ASN A 91 13.13 -21.12 -36.55
N GLY A 92 13.54 -22.26 -37.12
CA GLY A 92 14.32 -22.27 -38.36
C GLY A 92 15.07 -23.57 -38.62
N LYS A 93 14.36 -24.59 -39.13
CA LYS A 93 14.97 -25.68 -39.92
C LYS A 93 15.99 -25.11 -40.91
N ASN A 94 17.12 -25.80 -41.12
CA ASN A 94 17.57 -26.30 -42.43
C ASN A 94 18.97 -26.95 -42.34
N ASP A 95 18.97 -28.29 -42.35
CA ASP A 95 19.67 -29.14 -43.31
C ASP A 95 20.99 -28.60 -43.95
N ARG A 96 22.13 -29.23 -43.63
CA ARG A 96 23.24 -29.59 -44.54
C ARG A 96 24.44 -30.24 -43.80
N THR A 97 24.59 -31.54 -44.07
CA THR A 97 25.80 -32.35 -44.35
C THR A 97 27.23 -31.81 -44.18
N ARG A 98 28.13 -32.79 -43.94
CA ARG A 98 29.63 -32.88 -44.07
C ARG A 98 30.42 -32.60 -42.79
N ASP A 99 31.07 -33.61 -42.20
CA ASP A 99 32.32 -34.33 -42.61
C ASP A 99 33.58 -33.63 -42.05
N GLN A 100 34.56 -34.47 -41.66
CA GLN A 100 35.94 -34.16 -41.23
C GLN A 100 36.11 -33.88 -39.72
N SER A 101 36.98 -34.56 -38.96
CA SER A 101 38.10 -35.49 -39.25
C SER A 101 38.37 -36.39 -38.05
#